data_AF-A0A9N9R9R1-F1
#
_entry.id   AF-A0A9N9R9R1-F1
#
_cell.length_a   1.000
_cell.length_b   1.000
_cell.length_c   1.000
_cell.angle_alpha   90.00
_cell.angle_beta   90.00
_cell.angle_gamma   90.00
#
_symmetry.space_group_name_H-M   'P 1'
#
loop_
_entity.id
_entity.type
_entity.pdbx_description
1 polymer ?
#
loop_
_entity_poly.entity_id
_entity_poly.type
_entity_poly.pdbx_seq_one_letter_code
_entity_poly.pdbx_strand_id
1 'polypeptide(L)'
;MLTTMTDARVFIFVFLFLFANVDCRRFETRCKLAREAIKAGLPNDIFLGNWVCLIEKVSNRDTAAFHVTPSGKKLYGLYQIPNKWCREGKKGGDCNVACESLLDDDIRDDTACAQLIFYREGFKYWSQWTIRCKNDDLITKEIYKCPDLSSRRSPESDITLVARLRRRLARREVLQSNLYTYYGINNWIR
;
A
#
# COMPACT_ATOMS: atom_id res chain seq x y z
N MET A 1 61.46 -14.66 -10.60
CA MET A 1 60.76 -13.37 -10.70
C MET A 1 59.49 -13.59 -11.51
N LEU A 2 58.46 -14.22 -10.91
CA LEU A 2 57.19 -14.50 -11.58
C LEU A 2 56.11 -13.57 -11.03
N THR A 3 55.76 -12.58 -11.85
CA THR A 3 54.43 -11.99 -12.06
C THR A 3 53.52 -11.83 -10.83
N THR A 4 53.72 -10.76 -10.07
CA THR A 4 52.67 -10.08 -9.29
C THR A 4 51.76 -9.31 -10.27
N MET A 5 50.87 -10.00 -10.99
CA MET A 5 49.91 -9.36 -11.91
C MET A 5 48.47 -9.83 -11.70
N THR A 6 48.16 -10.48 -10.58
CA THR A 6 46.80 -10.93 -10.23
C THR A 6 46.02 -9.93 -9.38
N ASP A 7 46.65 -8.90 -8.82
CA ASP A 7 46.01 -8.12 -7.77
C ASP A 7 45.25 -6.88 -8.25
N ALA A 8 45.73 -6.13 -9.24
CA ALA A 8 45.06 -4.87 -9.61
C ALA A 8 43.63 -5.07 -10.15
N ARG A 9 43.40 -6.14 -10.94
CA ARG A 9 42.07 -6.44 -11.49
C ARG A 9 41.12 -6.91 -10.39
N VAL A 10 41.59 -7.76 -9.48
CA VAL A 10 40.80 -8.25 -8.33
C VAL A 10 40.46 -7.10 -7.40
N PHE A 11 41.42 -6.22 -7.08
CA PHE A 11 41.18 -5.02 -6.30
C PHE A 11 40.17 -4.09 -6.97
N ILE A 12 40.24 -3.89 -8.29
CA ILE A 12 39.25 -3.08 -9.04
C ILE A 12 37.85 -3.71 -8.96
N PHE A 13 37.72 -5.03 -9.13
CA PHE A 13 36.43 -5.72 -9.00
C PHE A 13 35.87 -5.67 -7.57
N VAL A 14 36.73 -5.83 -6.55
CA VAL A 14 36.34 -5.71 -5.13
C VAL A 14 35.93 -4.27 -4.79
N PHE A 15 36.66 -3.27 -5.28
CA PHE A 15 36.30 -1.85 -5.11
C PHE A 15 34.96 -1.55 -5.80
N LEU A 16 34.78 -1.96 -7.07
CA LEU A 16 33.52 -1.77 -7.80
C LEU A 16 32.33 -2.46 -7.11
N PHE A 17 32.54 -3.60 -6.44
CA PHE A 17 31.50 -4.27 -5.65
C PHE A 17 31.20 -3.55 -4.33
N LEU A 18 32.19 -2.93 -3.69
CA LEU A 18 32.02 -2.17 -2.45
C LEU A 18 31.27 -0.84 -2.66
N PHE A 19 31.46 -0.18 -3.81
CA PHE A 19 30.74 1.05 -4.18
C PHE A 19 29.38 0.81 -4.86
N ALA A 20 29.01 -0.46 -5.10
CA ALA A 20 27.70 -0.81 -5.68
C ALA A 20 26.54 -0.80 -4.68
N ASN A 21 26.77 -0.43 -3.40
CA ASN A 21 25.70 -0.22 -2.44
C ASN A 21 25.12 1.18 -2.61
N VAL A 22 24.47 1.43 -3.74
CA VAL A 22 23.53 2.55 -3.85
C VAL A 22 22.26 2.13 -3.12
N ASP A 23 22.29 2.11 -1.79
CA ASP A 23 21.11 1.90 -0.96
C ASP A 23 20.32 3.23 -0.92
N CYS A 24 19.74 3.60 -2.06
CA CYS A 24 18.79 4.70 -2.11
C CYS A 24 17.37 4.12 -2.09
N ARG A 25 16.98 3.70 -0.88
CA ARG A 25 15.75 3.04 -0.45
C ARG A 25 14.46 3.87 -0.59
N ARG A 26 14.51 4.95 -1.39
CA ARG A 26 13.43 5.94 -1.53
C ARG A 26 12.80 5.88 -2.91
N PHE A 27 11.47 5.76 -2.97
CA PHE A 27 10.77 5.85 -4.25
C PHE A 27 10.82 7.28 -4.82
N GLU A 28 11.56 7.45 -5.91
CA GLU A 28 11.75 8.74 -6.60
C GLU A 28 10.43 9.41 -7.00
N THR A 29 9.43 8.63 -7.45
CA THR A 29 8.15 9.13 -7.94
C THR A 29 6.96 8.44 -7.26
N ARG A 30 5.83 9.16 -7.19
CA ARG A 30 4.55 8.63 -6.72
C ARG A 30 4.07 7.44 -7.56
N CYS A 31 4.32 7.48 -8.87
CA CYS A 31 3.96 6.39 -9.78
C CYS A 31 4.77 5.12 -9.52
N LYS A 32 6.09 5.23 -9.28
CA LYS A 32 6.93 4.09 -8.93
C LYS A 32 6.46 3.47 -7.60
N LEU A 33 6.22 4.31 -6.59
CA LEU A 33 5.66 3.86 -5.31
C LEU A 33 4.33 3.13 -5.48
N ALA A 34 3.35 3.73 -6.18
CA ALA A 34 2.04 3.14 -6.35
C ALA A 34 2.12 1.77 -7.06
N ARG A 35 2.99 1.64 -8.06
CA ARG A 35 3.20 0.39 -8.79
C ARG A 35 3.79 -0.70 -7.89
N GLU A 36 4.84 -0.38 -7.14
CA GLU A 36 5.47 -1.36 -6.25
C GLU A 36 4.56 -1.72 -5.07
N ALA A 37 3.80 -0.77 -4.52
CA ALA A 37 2.81 -1.05 -3.49
C ALA A 37 1.71 -2.01 -3.98
N ILE A 38 1.22 -1.84 -5.22
CA ILE A 38 0.25 -2.78 -5.82
C ILE A 38 0.86 -4.17 -5.98
N LYS A 39 2.11 -4.26 -6.47
CA LYS A 39 2.83 -5.55 -6.57
C LYS A 39 3.03 -6.21 -5.21
N ALA A 40 3.20 -5.41 -4.16
CA ALA A 40 3.33 -5.86 -2.78
C ALA A 40 2.01 -6.30 -2.13
N GLY A 41 0.87 -6.16 -2.82
CA GLY A 41 -0.44 -6.62 -2.35
C GLY A 41 -1.44 -5.52 -1.98
N LEU A 42 -1.07 -4.24 -2.17
CA LEU A 42 -1.99 -3.14 -1.96
C LEU A 42 -3.12 -3.17 -3.02
N PRO A 43 -4.40 -3.02 -2.64
CA PRO A 43 -5.47 -3.02 -3.62
C PRO A 43 -5.32 -1.83 -4.54
N ASN A 44 -5.37 -2.09 -5.84
CA ASN A 44 -5.63 -1.04 -6.80
C ASN A 44 -7.14 -0.74 -6.67
N ASP A 45 -7.51 0.20 -5.82
CA ASP A 45 -8.89 0.67 -5.60
C ASP A 45 -8.93 2.18 -5.33
N ILE A 46 -10.08 2.68 -4.88
CA ILE A 46 -10.30 4.11 -4.60
C ILE A 46 -9.38 4.68 -3.51
N PHE A 47 -8.77 3.83 -2.68
CA PHE A 47 -7.89 4.24 -1.58
C PHE A 47 -6.41 4.29 -1.96
N LEU A 48 -6.02 3.86 -3.16
CA LEU A 48 -4.62 3.87 -3.60
C LEU A 48 -3.97 5.26 -3.43
N GLY A 49 -4.70 6.33 -3.77
CA GLY A 49 -4.21 7.70 -3.59
C GLY A 49 -3.98 8.07 -2.13
N ASN A 50 -4.81 7.56 -1.22
CA ASN A 50 -4.67 7.78 0.22
C ASN A 50 -3.43 7.07 0.77
N TRP A 51 -3.14 5.86 0.29
CA TRP A 51 -1.92 5.13 0.65
C TRP A 51 -0.65 5.85 0.19
N VAL A 52 -0.62 6.31 -1.05
CA VAL A 52 0.53 7.07 -1.58
C VAL A 52 0.72 8.37 -0.80
N CYS A 53 -0.37 9.10 -0.48
CA CYS A 53 -0.28 10.29 0.35
C CYS A 53 0.24 9.98 1.76
N LEU A 54 -0.31 8.95 2.42
CA LEU A 54 0.15 8.50 3.73
C LEU A 54 1.67 8.30 3.72
N ILE A 55 2.16 7.42 2.84
CA ILE A 55 3.58 7.06 2.73
C ILE A 55 4.44 8.31 2.50
N GLU A 56 4.07 9.18 1.56
CA GLU A 56 4.82 10.39 1.30
C GLU A 56 4.89 11.32 2.51
N LYS A 57 3.80 11.46 3.28
CA LYS A 57 3.76 12.35 4.44
C LYS A 57 4.45 11.78 5.68
N VAL A 58 4.53 10.46 5.83
CA VAL A 58 5.11 9.83 7.04
C VAL A 58 6.58 9.45 6.88
N SER A 59 7.01 9.02 5.70
CA SER A 59 8.38 8.52 5.47
C SER A 59 9.10 9.24 4.33
N ASN A 60 8.44 10.16 3.63
CA ASN A 60 8.96 10.70 2.36
C ASN A 60 9.30 9.57 1.36
N ARG A 61 8.50 8.49 1.37
CA ARG A 61 8.63 7.33 0.48
C ARG A 61 9.93 6.54 0.64
N ASP A 62 10.52 6.62 1.83
CA ASP A 62 11.78 5.98 2.21
C ASP A 62 11.49 4.68 2.98
N THR A 63 11.93 3.55 2.47
CA THR A 63 11.66 2.25 3.11
C THR A 63 12.54 2.03 4.35
N ALA A 64 13.65 2.74 4.51
CA ALA A 64 14.45 2.71 5.73
C ALA A 64 14.12 3.83 6.72
N ALA A 65 13.00 4.53 6.53
CA ALA A 65 12.60 5.58 7.47
C ALA A 65 12.42 5.02 8.89
N PHE A 66 13.21 5.53 9.83
CA PHE A 66 13.13 5.16 11.24
C PHE A 66 12.97 6.41 12.09
N HIS A 67 12.00 6.41 13.00
CA HIS A 67 11.74 7.54 13.87
C HIS A 67 11.43 7.08 15.30
N VAL A 68 11.96 7.80 16.28
CA VAL A 68 11.62 7.62 17.70
C VAL A 68 10.86 8.85 18.16
N THR A 69 9.62 8.67 18.59
CA THR A 69 8.80 9.77 19.10
C THR A 69 9.34 10.28 20.44
N PRO A 70 8.96 11.50 20.88
CA PRO A 70 9.32 11.99 22.21
C PRO A 70 8.89 11.08 23.38
N SER A 71 7.84 10.28 23.18
CA SER A 71 7.38 9.28 24.15
C SER A 71 8.17 7.96 24.11
N GLY A 72 9.22 7.86 23.29
CA GLY A 72 10.05 6.66 23.13
C GLY A 72 9.46 5.58 22.22
N LYS A 73 8.32 5.85 21.56
CA LYS A 73 7.72 4.91 20.61
C LYS A 73 8.53 4.90 19.32
N LYS A 74 8.95 3.73 18.89
CA LYS A 74 9.69 3.53 17.63
C LYS A 74 8.73 3.27 16.48
N LEU A 75 8.98 3.92 15.34
CA LEU A 75 8.23 3.82 14.09
C LEU A 75 9.16 3.35 12.98
N TYR A 76 8.73 2.38 12.19
CA TYR A 76 9.56 1.70 11.20
C TYR A 76 8.96 1.82 9.81
N GLY A 77 9.83 2.01 8.84
CA GLY A 77 9.56 1.73 7.46
C GLY A 77 8.70 2.73 6.73
N LEU A 78 8.28 2.28 5.55
CA LEU A 78 7.58 3.07 4.57
C LEU A 78 6.27 3.66 5.11
N TYR A 79 5.58 2.92 5.98
CA TYR A 79 4.30 3.31 6.59
C TYR A 79 4.45 3.83 8.03
N GLN A 80 5.67 3.98 8.55
CA GLN A 80 5.95 4.38 9.94
C GLN A 80 5.16 3.53 10.96
N ILE A 81 5.26 2.22 10.81
CA ILE A 81 4.56 1.21 11.63
C ILE A 81 5.15 1.23 13.04
N PRO A 82 4.33 1.36 14.09
CA PRO A 82 4.81 1.28 15.46
C PRO A 82 5.34 -0.07 15.93
N ASN A 83 6.28 -0.05 16.87
CA ASN A 83 6.80 -1.22 17.59
C ASN A 83 5.75 -2.10 18.32
N LYS A 84 4.47 -1.70 18.40
CA LYS A 84 3.40 -2.59 18.89
C LYS A 84 3.02 -3.67 17.87
N TRP A 85 3.23 -3.41 16.58
CA TRP A 85 2.82 -4.28 15.48
C TRP A 85 3.93 -5.24 15.03
N CYS A 86 5.18 -4.94 15.38
CA CYS A 86 6.36 -5.77 15.12
C CYS A 86 7.09 -6.08 16.43
N ARG A 87 8.18 -6.85 16.36
CA ARG A 87 9.09 -7.05 17.50
C ARG A 87 10.54 -6.96 17.06
N GLU A 88 11.39 -6.30 17.84
CA GLU A 88 12.82 -6.19 17.54
C GLU A 88 13.54 -7.52 17.79
N GLY A 89 14.48 -7.86 16.92
CA GLY A 89 15.32 -9.05 16.99
C GLY A 89 14.63 -10.40 16.70
N LYS A 90 13.30 -10.43 16.58
CA LYS A 90 12.53 -11.65 16.21
C LYS A 90 11.13 -11.30 15.76
N LYS A 91 10.46 -12.21 15.04
CA LYS A 91 9.04 -12.07 14.70
C LYS A 91 8.15 -11.92 15.94
N GLY A 92 7.20 -11.01 15.88
CA GLY A 92 6.22 -10.79 16.95
C GLY A 92 5.39 -9.53 16.71
N GLY A 93 4.72 -9.06 17.75
CA GLY A 93 3.70 -8.02 17.63
C GLY A 93 2.45 -8.51 16.89
N ASP A 94 1.49 -7.61 16.70
CA ASP A 94 0.20 -7.96 16.08
C ASP A 94 0.32 -8.41 14.60
N CYS A 95 1.38 -7.99 13.88
CA CYS A 95 1.65 -8.44 12.51
C CYS A 95 2.54 -9.69 12.45
N ASN A 96 3.11 -10.15 13.57
CA ASN A 96 4.04 -11.27 13.63
C ASN A 96 5.27 -11.11 12.70
N VAL A 97 5.85 -9.92 12.67
CA VAL A 97 7.03 -9.54 11.85
C VAL A 97 8.17 -9.05 12.74
N ALA A 98 9.40 -9.15 12.24
CA ALA A 98 10.54 -8.49 12.89
C ALA A 98 10.48 -7.00 12.53
N CYS A 99 10.83 -6.10 13.46
CA CYS A 99 10.78 -4.67 13.13
C CYS A 99 11.84 -4.27 12.08
N GLU A 100 12.92 -5.04 11.99
CA GLU A 100 14.02 -4.84 11.06
C GLU A 100 13.66 -5.18 9.61
N SER A 101 12.71 -6.10 9.38
CA SER A 101 12.24 -6.39 8.01
C SER A 101 11.44 -5.23 7.43
N LEU A 102 10.80 -4.43 8.28
CA LEU A 102 10.12 -3.20 7.88
C LEU A 102 11.09 -2.06 7.48
N LEU A 103 12.41 -2.27 7.49
CA LEU A 103 13.40 -1.27 7.13
C LEU A 103 14.19 -1.64 5.86
N ASP A 104 13.85 -2.74 5.21
CA ASP A 104 14.50 -3.20 3.99
C ASP A 104 13.77 -2.68 2.72
N ASP A 105 14.20 -3.13 1.55
CA ASP A 105 13.62 -2.71 0.27
C ASP A 105 12.38 -3.53 -0.13
N ASP A 106 12.15 -4.66 0.53
CA ASP A 106 11.03 -5.56 0.28
C ASP A 106 9.79 -5.17 1.08
N ILE A 107 9.02 -4.24 0.52
CA ILE A 107 7.85 -3.64 1.17
C ILE A 107 6.62 -4.58 1.32
N ARG A 108 6.77 -5.90 1.14
CA ARG A 108 5.65 -6.87 1.17
C ARG A 108 5.08 -7.04 2.58
N ASP A 109 5.94 -7.23 3.57
CA ASP A 109 5.54 -7.35 4.97
C ASP A 109 5.11 -5.99 5.54
N ASP A 110 5.76 -4.89 5.14
CA ASP A 110 5.27 -3.52 5.37
C ASP A 110 3.82 -3.34 4.93
N THR A 111 3.56 -3.67 3.65
CA THR A 111 2.25 -3.45 3.02
C THR A 111 1.20 -4.33 3.66
N ALA A 112 1.50 -5.60 3.91
CA ALA A 112 0.58 -6.51 4.60
C ALA A 112 0.25 -6.04 6.03
N CYS A 113 1.25 -5.59 6.79
CA CYS A 113 1.03 -5.09 8.14
C CYS A 113 0.23 -3.76 8.12
N ALA A 114 0.55 -2.84 7.22
CA ALA A 114 -0.20 -1.59 7.05
C ALA A 114 -1.67 -1.84 6.69
N GLN A 115 -1.96 -2.80 5.79
CA GLN A 115 -3.33 -3.21 5.47
C GLN A 115 -4.07 -3.76 6.68
N LEU A 116 -3.42 -4.56 7.53
CA LEU A 116 -4.01 -5.06 8.78
C LEU A 116 -4.36 -3.91 9.74
N ILE A 117 -3.47 -2.92 9.88
CA ILE A 117 -3.73 -1.72 10.67
C ILE A 117 -4.93 -0.95 10.11
N PHE A 118 -4.97 -0.73 8.79
CA PHE A 118 -6.08 -0.06 8.14
C PHE A 118 -7.40 -0.79 8.32
N TYR A 119 -7.41 -2.12 8.21
CA TYR A 119 -8.62 -2.91 8.44
C TYR A 119 -9.15 -2.76 9.89
N ARG A 120 -8.25 -2.68 10.87
CA ARG A 120 -8.63 -2.58 12.29
C ARG A 120 -8.94 -1.16 12.76
N GLU A 121 -8.19 -0.17 12.27
CA GLU A 121 -8.16 1.19 12.84
C GLU A 121 -8.53 2.29 11.82
N GLY A 122 -8.49 1.96 10.53
CA GLY A 122 -8.61 2.92 9.43
C GLY A 122 -7.41 3.86 9.30
N PHE A 123 -7.44 4.74 8.29
CA PHE A 123 -6.35 5.69 8.06
C PHE A 123 -6.13 6.70 9.19
N LYS A 124 -7.16 6.94 10.03
CA LYS A 124 -7.05 7.84 11.21
C LYS A 124 -5.99 7.39 12.22
N TYR A 125 -5.55 6.12 12.14
CA TYR A 125 -4.44 5.62 12.94
C TYR A 125 -3.16 6.42 12.75
N TRP A 126 -2.93 6.92 11.53
CA TRP A 126 -1.82 7.80 11.20
C TRP A 126 -2.27 9.27 11.30
N SER A 127 -1.84 9.95 12.36
CA SER A 127 -2.19 11.36 12.60
C SER A 127 -1.77 12.27 11.44
N GLN A 128 -0.59 12.02 10.86
CA GLN A 128 -0.08 12.76 9.71
C GLN A 128 -0.98 12.64 8.48
N TRP A 129 -1.57 11.47 8.23
CA TRP A 129 -2.56 11.32 7.15
C TRP A 129 -3.83 12.12 7.43
N THR A 130 -4.30 12.12 8.69
CA THR A 130 -5.51 12.87 9.06
C THR A 130 -5.33 14.37 8.81
N ILE A 131 -4.15 14.90 9.13
CA ILE A 131 -3.83 16.33 9.00
C ILE A 131 -3.55 16.71 7.54
N ARG A 132 -2.91 15.83 6.76
CA ARG A 132 -2.27 16.20 5.49
C ARG A 132 -2.82 15.49 4.26
N CYS A 133 -3.74 14.54 4.41
CA CYS A 133 -4.26 13.72 3.30
C CYS A 133 -5.78 13.61 3.26
N LYS A 134 -6.48 13.55 4.41
CA LYS A 134 -7.92 13.26 4.48
C LYS A 134 -8.79 14.16 3.57
N ASN A 135 -8.42 15.42 3.41
CA ASN A 135 -9.11 16.40 2.56
C ASN A 135 -8.18 17.00 1.49
N ASP A 136 -7.02 16.36 1.22
CA ASP A 136 -6.08 16.81 0.20
C ASP A 136 -6.26 16.01 -1.09
N ASP A 137 -6.70 16.71 -2.13
CA ASP A 137 -6.96 16.16 -3.44
C ASP A 137 -5.73 16.14 -4.37
N LEU A 138 -4.64 16.82 -4.01
CA LEU A 138 -3.48 17.00 -4.89
C LEU A 138 -2.78 15.65 -5.14
N ILE A 139 -2.32 15.00 -4.08
CA ILE A 139 -1.60 13.72 -4.19
C ILE A 139 -2.56 12.60 -4.59
N THR A 140 -3.76 12.61 -4.00
CA THR A 140 -4.74 11.53 -4.15
C THR A 140 -5.28 11.44 -5.58
N LYS A 141 -5.34 12.55 -6.33
CA LYS A 141 -5.77 12.57 -7.75
C LYS A 141 -4.64 12.44 -8.74
N GLU A 142 -3.44 12.96 -8.45
CA GLU A 142 -2.32 12.93 -9.39
C GLU A 142 -1.85 11.51 -9.74
N ILE A 143 -1.99 10.56 -8.82
CA ILE A 143 -1.58 9.17 -9.08
C ILE A 143 -2.36 8.50 -10.24
N TYR A 144 -3.57 8.96 -10.55
CA TYR A 144 -4.35 8.41 -11.66
C TYR A 144 -3.85 8.89 -13.03
N LYS A 145 -2.94 9.85 -13.07
CA LYS A 145 -2.22 10.27 -14.29
C LYS A 145 -1.03 9.35 -14.61
N CYS A 146 -0.68 8.40 -13.73
CA CYS A 146 0.41 7.47 -13.98
C CYS A 146 0.07 6.55 -15.19
N PRO A 147 0.92 6.50 -16.24
CA PRO A 147 0.63 5.77 -17.48
C PRO A 147 0.27 4.29 -17.27
N ASP A 148 0.88 3.63 -16.29
CA ASP A 148 0.65 2.19 -16.07
C ASP A 148 -0.62 1.90 -15.26
N LEU A 149 -1.09 2.86 -14.46
CA LEU A 149 -2.29 2.69 -13.62
C LEU A 149 -3.57 2.99 -14.40
N SER A 150 -3.51 3.88 -15.39
CA SER A 150 -4.65 4.23 -16.25
C SER A 150 -5.05 3.09 -17.20
N SER A 151 -4.11 2.21 -17.58
CA SER A 151 -4.35 1.13 -18.55
C SER A 151 -5.24 -0.01 -18.04
N ARG A 152 -5.40 -0.19 -16.72
CA ARG A 152 -6.13 -1.34 -16.13
C ARG A 152 -7.54 -1.05 -15.63
N ARG A 153 -7.99 0.21 -15.66
CA ARG A 153 -9.34 0.57 -15.24
C ARG A 153 -9.94 1.53 -16.24
N SER A 154 -10.46 1.00 -17.35
CA SER A 154 -11.41 1.78 -18.14
C SER A 154 -12.65 2.02 -17.27
N PRO A 155 -13.06 3.27 -17.00
CA PRO A 155 -14.30 3.60 -16.28
C PRO A 155 -15.53 2.90 -16.88
N GLU A 156 -15.46 2.56 -18.16
CA GLU A 156 -16.50 1.88 -18.92
C GLU A 156 -16.77 0.45 -18.42
N SER A 157 -15.76 -0.22 -17.87
CA SER A 157 -15.88 -1.59 -17.31
C SER A 157 -16.61 -1.61 -15.96
N ASP A 158 -16.35 -0.63 -15.09
CA ASP A 158 -17.03 -0.50 -13.80
C ASP A 158 -18.48 -0.03 -13.98
N ILE A 159 -18.73 0.90 -14.91
CA ILE A 159 -20.10 1.35 -15.24
C ILE A 159 -20.91 0.18 -15.82
N THR A 160 -20.34 -0.63 -16.71
CA THR A 160 -21.04 -1.81 -17.24
C THR A 160 -21.27 -2.88 -16.17
N LEU A 161 -20.33 -3.10 -15.25
CA LEU A 161 -20.51 -4.02 -14.12
C LEU A 161 -21.62 -3.54 -13.18
N VAL A 162 -21.60 -2.27 -12.78
CA VAL A 162 -22.64 -1.66 -11.93
C VAL A 162 -24.01 -1.68 -12.63
N ALA A 163 -24.07 -1.38 -13.93
CA ALA A 163 -25.29 -1.47 -14.71
C ALA A 163 -25.82 -2.91 -14.80
N ARG A 164 -24.94 -3.92 -14.96
CA ARG A 164 -25.31 -5.33 -14.95
C ARG A 164 -25.83 -5.79 -13.58
N LEU A 165 -25.19 -5.35 -12.50
CA LEU A 165 -25.61 -5.64 -11.13
C LEU A 165 -26.98 -5.00 -10.83
N ARG A 166 -27.18 -3.73 -11.19
CA ARG A 166 -28.49 -3.06 -11.08
C ARG A 166 -29.59 -3.80 -11.85
N ARG A 167 -29.34 -4.22 -13.09
CA ARG A 167 -30.30 -5.02 -13.87
C ARG A 167 -30.58 -6.39 -13.25
N ARG A 168 -29.63 -7.00 -12.53
CA ARG A 168 -29.83 -8.27 -11.82
C ARG A 168 -30.65 -8.08 -10.56
N LEU A 169 -30.38 -7.01 -9.78
CA LEU A 169 -31.16 -6.66 -8.60
C LEU A 169 -32.60 -6.31 -8.95
N ALA A 170 -32.81 -5.45 -9.96
CA ALA A 170 -34.16 -5.14 -10.46
C ALA A 170 -34.90 -6.38 -10.97
N ARG A 171 -34.22 -7.32 -11.64
CA ARG A 171 -34.83 -8.60 -12.03
C ARG A 171 -35.20 -9.47 -10.83
N ARG A 172 -34.39 -9.49 -9.77
CA ARG A 172 -34.72 -10.18 -8.52
C ARG A 172 -35.93 -9.55 -7.83
N GLU A 173 -35.99 -8.22 -7.76
CA GLU A 173 -37.16 -7.50 -7.23
C GLU A 173 -38.43 -7.79 -8.02
N VAL A 174 -38.36 -7.79 -9.35
CA VAL A 174 -39.49 -8.16 -10.22
C VAL A 174 -39.88 -9.63 -10.02
N LEU A 175 -38.91 -10.55 -9.95
CA LEU A 175 -39.20 -11.96 -9.71
C LEU A 175 -39.86 -12.17 -8.34
N GLN A 176 -39.39 -11.44 -7.34
CA GLN A 176 -39.93 -11.46 -5.98
C GLN A 176 -41.32 -10.84 -5.93
N SER A 177 -41.58 -9.71 -6.59
CA SER A 177 -42.91 -9.10 -6.75
C SER A 177 -43.88 -10.03 -7.49
N ASN A 178 -43.43 -10.69 -8.56
CA ASN A 178 -44.23 -11.68 -9.28
C ASN A 178 -44.55 -12.89 -8.41
N LEU A 179 -43.61 -13.35 -7.58
CA LEU A 179 -43.86 -14.40 -6.59
C LEU A 179 -44.87 -13.94 -5.54
N TYR A 180 -44.72 -12.74 -4.97
CA TYR A 180 -45.69 -12.17 -4.03
C TYR A 180 -47.10 -12.08 -4.63
N THR A 181 -47.19 -11.67 -5.89
CA THR A 181 -48.47 -11.58 -6.63
C THR A 181 -49.05 -12.97 -6.92
N TYR A 182 -48.22 -13.93 -7.36
CA TYR A 182 -48.62 -15.31 -7.61
C TYR A 182 -49.10 -16.03 -6.35
N TYR A 183 -48.47 -15.77 -5.20
CA TYR A 183 -48.86 -16.33 -3.91
C TYR A 183 -49.87 -15.46 -3.13
N GLY A 184 -50.34 -14.33 -3.68
CA GLY A 184 -51.36 -13.47 -3.07
C GLY A 184 -50.93 -12.76 -1.78
N ILE A 185 -49.63 -12.60 -1.55
CA ILE A 185 -49.06 -12.02 -0.33
C ILE A 185 -48.84 -10.51 -0.58
N ASN A 186 -49.91 -9.72 -0.50
CA ASN A 186 -49.79 -8.26 -0.54
C ASN A 186 -49.27 -7.76 0.83
N ASN A 187 -48.12 -7.08 0.84
CA ASN A 187 -47.53 -6.48 2.04
C ASN A 187 -48.45 -5.39 2.61
N TRP A 188 -49.15 -5.69 3.69
CA TRP A 188 -49.80 -4.72 4.57
C TRP A 188 -48.81 -4.15 5.57
N ILE A 189 -47.80 -3.38 5.13
CA ILE A 189 -47.03 -2.53 6.03
C ILE A 189 -46.75 -1.22 5.29
N ARG A 190 -47.41 -0.17 5.78
CA ARG A 190 -47.25 1.24 5.38
C ARG A 190 -46.04 1.85 6.10
#